data_AF-A0A831UD13-F1
#
_entry.id   AF-A0A831UD13-F1
#
_cell.length_a   1.000
_cell.length_b   1.000
_cell.length_c   1.000
_cell.angle_alpha   90.00
_cell.angle_beta   90.00
_cell.angle_gamma   90.00
#
_symmetry.space_group_name_H-M   'P 1'
#
loop_
_entity.id
_entity.type
_entity.pdbx_description
1 polymer ?
#
loop_
_entity_poly.entity_id
_entity_poly.type
_entity_poly.pdbx_seq_one_letter_code
_entity_poly.pdbx_strand_id
1 'polypeptide(L)'
;MSRWGILGITAALLVASAAAAFGGITFIYPAPNAWVERSDHLIIKLNSAEVTGVRIGVNGIVSDMLAVGTPEYRRAFQDFLIVQPVWDRGRNDVTVETFIGNSRAETAQAQIYFAPDAAPSAIPPEFKPYPFHRPELEARCVGCHDMAPSSGKAMSTLAKENPCIGCHRKMLDVKFVHGPAGTYSCVYCHKEKATPRYAVTKREAALCSECHGDKAAEFAKRKYIHGPIAGGMCEVCHDSHGSANYAQLKAPINELCLSCHEAIKKTPHVMRTTTGTGHPVSGVKDPSAPKTGREMSCISCHNPHAGDVRYFFVNNEEDRMMLCQMCHNK
;
A
#
# COMPACT_ATOMS: atom_id res chain seq x y z
N MET A 1 -87.87 -18.29 -0.03
CA MET A 1 -87.39 -19.12 -1.15
C MET A 1 -86.04 -18.57 -1.58
N SER A 2 -84.98 -19.28 -1.17
CA SER A 2 -83.57 -18.97 -1.39
C SER A 2 -83.18 -19.15 -2.86
N ARG A 3 -82.62 -18.13 -3.51
CA ARG A 3 -81.88 -18.29 -4.77
C ARG A 3 -80.38 -18.33 -4.48
N TRP A 4 -79.79 -19.42 -4.95
CA TRP A 4 -78.41 -19.83 -4.79
C TRP A 4 -77.46 -18.99 -5.65
N GLY A 5 -76.24 -18.79 -5.14
CA GLY A 5 -75.11 -18.26 -5.89
C GLY A 5 -74.41 -19.31 -6.75
N ILE A 6 -73.44 -18.84 -7.53
CA ILE A 6 -72.08 -19.38 -7.75
C ILE A 6 -71.39 -18.32 -8.64
N LEU A 7 -70.51 -17.51 -8.03
CA LEU A 7 -69.47 -16.79 -8.76
C LEU A 7 -68.22 -17.66 -8.65
N GLY A 8 -67.79 -18.24 -9.76
CA GLY A 8 -66.53 -18.98 -9.84
C GLY A 8 -65.36 -18.00 -9.78
N ILE A 9 -64.65 -17.96 -8.65
CA ILE A 9 -63.36 -17.29 -8.54
C ILE A 9 -62.31 -18.32 -8.93
N THR A 10 -61.75 -18.18 -10.13
CA THR A 10 -60.52 -18.86 -10.53
C THR A 10 -59.37 -18.27 -9.71
N ALA A 11 -58.98 -18.97 -8.65
CA ALA A 11 -57.77 -18.68 -7.90
C ALA A 11 -56.56 -19.05 -8.77
N ALA A 12 -55.93 -18.05 -9.38
CA ALA A 12 -54.60 -18.20 -9.95
C ALA A 12 -53.62 -18.43 -8.80
N LEU A 13 -53.15 -19.66 -8.62
CA LEU A 13 -52.01 -19.97 -7.78
C LEU A 13 -50.78 -19.27 -8.38
N LEU A 14 -50.46 -18.09 -7.86
CA LEU A 14 -49.13 -17.51 -7.94
C LEU A 14 -48.21 -18.42 -7.11
N VAL A 15 -47.53 -19.33 -7.80
CA VAL A 15 -46.35 -20.01 -7.26
C VAL A 15 -45.28 -18.94 -7.08
N ALA A 16 -45.28 -18.30 -5.92
CA ALA A 16 -44.15 -17.53 -5.46
C ALA A 16 -42.99 -18.52 -5.29
N SER A 17 -42.09 -18.55 -6.26
CA SER A 17 -40.78 -19.16 -6.06
C SER A 17 -40.16 -18.46 -4.86
N ALA A 18 -40.03 -19.19 -3.75
CA ALA A 18 -39.26 -18.74 -2.62
C ALA A 18 -37.83 -18.47 -3.11
N ALA A 19 -37.52 -17.20 -3.36
CA ALA A 19 -36.13 -16.76 -3.42
C ALA A 19 -35.59 -17.07 -2.03
N ALA A 20 -34.81 -18.14 -1.91
CA ALA A 20 -34.04 -18.41 -0.70
C ALA A 20 -33.32 -17.10 -0.35
N ALA A 21 -33.54 -16.61 0.87
CA ALA A 21 -32.79 -15.48 1.37
C ALA A 21 -31.32 -15.92 1.41
N PHE A 22 -30.55 -15.54 0.38
CA PHE A 22 -29.12 -15.79 0.34
C PHE A 22 -28.49 -15.11 1.56
N GLY A 23 -27.63 -15.84 2.26
CA GLY A 23 -26.86 -15.29 3.37
C GLY A 23 -26.01 -14.14 2.81
N GLY A 24 -26.37 -12.90 3.17
CA GLY A 24 -25.87 -11.73 2.45
C GLY A 24 -24.35 -11.60 2.50
N ILE A 25 -23.73 -11.20 1.39
CA ILE A 25 -22.28 -10.95 1.29
C ILE A 25 -21.86 -9.94 2.39
N THR A 26 -20.84 -10.28 3.18
CA THR A 26 -20.32 -9.41 4.24
C THR A 26 -18.91 -8.93 3.94
N PHE A 27 -18.74 -7.61 3.87
CA PHE A 27 -17.42 -6.97 3.80
C PHE A 27 -16.76 -6.99 5.19
N ILE A 28 -15.77 -7.87 5.39
CA ILE A 28 -15.04 -7.99 6.65
C ILE A 28 -13.99 -6.89 6.76
N TYR A 29 -13.24 -6.67 5.68
CA TYR A 29 -12.23 -5.62 5.62
C TYR A 29 -11.94 -5.19 4.17
N PRO A 30 -11.88 -3.89 3.87
CA PRO A 30 -12.40 -2.81 4.68
C PRO A 30 -13.94 -2.92 4.78
N ALA A 31 -14.53 -2.39 5.84
CA ALA A 31 -16.00 -2.32 5.95
C ALA A 31 -16.56 -1.25 4.98
N PRO A 32 -17.87 -1.29 4.64
CA PRO A 32 -18.48 -0.24 3.85
C PRO A 32 -18.33 1.12 4.53
N ASN A 33 -18.01 2.15 3.76
CA ASN A 33 -17.67 3.50 4.22
C ASN A 33 -16.45 3.54 5.16
N ALA A 34 -15.51 2.60 5.00
CA ALA A 34 -14.22 2.66 5.68
C ALA A 34 -13.24 3.58 4.93
N TRP A 35 -12.38 4.23 5.71
CA TRP A 35 -11.13 4.81 5.25
C TRP A 35 -9.95 3.90 5.63
N VAL A 36 -9.05 3.72 4.68
CA VAL A 36 -7.83 2.92 4.81
C VAL A 36 -6.62 3.67 4.25
N GLU A 37 -5.51 3.64 5.01
CA GLU A 37 -4.23 4.24 4.63
C GLU A 37 -3.36 3.29 3.80
N ARG A 38 -3.41 1.99 4.14
CA ARG A 38 -2.70 0.90 3.47
C ARG A 38 -3.65 -0.29 3.43
N SER A 39 -4.30 -0.50 2.28
CA SER A 39 -5.25 -1.61 2.13
C SER A 39 -4.74 -2.61 1.12
N ASP A 40 -3.86 -3.49 1.57
CA ASP A 40 -3.39 -4.59 0.73
C ASP A 40 -4.46 -5.66 0.52
N HIS A 41 -5.55 -5.65 1.30
CA HIS A 41 -6.54 -6.73 1.31
C HIS A 41 -7.98 -6.20 1.20
N LEU A 42 -8.79 -6.96 0.47
CA LEU A 42 -10.25 -6.98 0.53
C LEU A 42 -10.67 -8.39 0.96
N ILE A 43 -11.29 -8.48 2.14
CA ILE A 43 -11.71 -9.70 2.80
C ILE A 43 -13.23 -9.69 2.86
N ILE A 44 -13.83 -10.69 2.23
CA ILE A 44 -15.27 -10.85 2.09
C ILE A 44 -15.65 -12.21 2.66
N LYS A 45 -16.77 -12.27 3.38
CA LYS A 45 -17.42 -13.53 3.75
C LYS A 45 -18.62 -13.73 2.84
N LEU A 46 -18.63 -14.84 2.11
CA LEU A 46 -19.64 -15.16 1.10
C LEU A 46 -20.93 -15.69 1.71
N ASN A 47 -20.89 -16.20 2.95
CA ASN A 47 -22.05 -16.68 3.72
C ASN A 47 -22.93 -17.73 3.00
N SER A 48 -22.42 -18.36 1.94
CA SER A 48 -23.07 -19.44 1.21
C SER A 48 -22.05 -20.44 0.66
N ALA A 49 -22.31 -21.72 0.92
CA ALA A 49 -21.53 -22.85 0.41
C ALA A 49 -21.83 -23.14 -1.07
N GLU A 50 -22.95 -22.64 -1.59
CA GLU A 50 -23.40 -22.88 -2.97
C GLU A 50 -22.69 -21.98 -3.98
N VAL A 51 -22.11 -20.86 -3.52
CA VAL A 51 -21.36 -19.95 -4.40
C VAL A 51 -20.19 -20.69 -5.03
N THR A 52 -20.17 -20.74 -6.35
CA THR A 52 -19.12 -21.37 -7.14
C THR A 52 -18.14 -20.37 -7.72
N GLY A 53 -18.58 -19.13 -7.96
CA GLY A 53 -17.78 -18.09 -8.58
C GLY A 53 -18.02 -16.71 -7.99
N VAL A 54 -17.01 -15.84 -8.05
CA VAL A 54 -17.11 -14.43 -7.64
C VAL A 54 -16.43 -13.53 -8.68
N ARG A 55 -17.04 -12.38 -8.97
CA ARG A 55 -16.39 -11.26 -9.67
C ARG A 55 -16.33 -10.05 -8.76
N ILE A 56 -15.21 -9.34 -8.83
CA ILE A 56 -14.99 -8.13 -8.06
C ILE A 56 -14.78 -6.98 -9.03
N GLY A 57 -15.61 -5.94 -8.90
CA GLY A 57 -15.46 -4.67 -9.58
C GLY A 57 -14.85 -3.63 -8.63
N VAL A 58 -13.87 -2.87 -9.11
CA VAL A 58 -13.37 -1.65 -8.45
C VAL A 58 -13.37 -0.53 -9.48
N ASN A 59 -14.13 0.53 -9.24
CA ASN A 59 -14.25 1.69 -10.15
C ASN A 59 -14.58 1.31 -11.60
N GLY A 60 -15.44 0.30 -11.77
CA GLY A 60 -15.85 -0.21 -13.08
C GLY A 60 -14.90 -1.21 -13.74
N ILE A 61 -13.70 -1.42 -13.18
CA ILE A 61 -12.78 -2.49 -13.62
C ILE A 61 -13.19 -3.79 -12.93
N VAL A 62 -13.60 -4.79 -13.70
CA VAL A 62 -14.10 -6.07 -13.19
C VAL A 62 -13.04 -7.16 -13.37
N SER A 63 -12.83 -7.95 -12.33
CA SER A 63 -11.94 -9.11 -12.34
C SER A 63 -12.45 -10.22 -13.26
N ASP A 64 -11.55 -11.13 -13.63
CA ASP A 64 -11.95 -12.46 -14.10
C ASP A 64 -12.78 -13.20 -13.05
N MET A 65 -13.47 -14.26 -13.48
CA MET A 65 -14.24 -15.12 -12.58
C MET A 65 -13.30 -15.85 -11.63
N LEU A 66 -13.42 -15.57 -10.33
CA LEU A 66 -12.68 -16.25 -9.26
C LEU A 66 -13.44 -17.51 -8.87
N ALA A 67 -12.84 -18.68 -9.10
CA ALA A 67 -13.43 -19.96 -8.73
C ALA A 67 -13.29 -20.20 -7.22
N VAL A 68 -14.40 -20.08 -6.49
CA VAL A 68 -14.44 -20.25 -5.01
C VAL A 68 -15.18 -21.54 -4.59
N GLY A 69 -15.81 -22.24 -5.54
CA GLY A 69 -16.57 -23.46 -5.29
C GLY A 69 -15.74 -24.75 -5.27
N THR A 70 -14.44 -24.71 -5.62
CA THR A 70 -13.65 -25.94 -5.71
C THR A 70 -13.40 -26.54 -4.32
N PRO A 71 -13.34 -27.88 -4.18
CA PRO A 71 -13.01 -28.52 -2.91
C PRO A 71 -11.68 -28.02 -2.32
N GLU A 72 -10.69 -27.76 -3.17
CA GLU A 72 -9.39 -27.21 -2.80
C GLU A 72 -9.53 -25.83 -2.16
N TYR A 73 -10.32 -24.93 -2.79
CA TYR A 73 -10.57 -23.60 -2.27
C TYR A 73 -11.30 -23.66 -0.93
N ARG A 74 -12.37 -24.44 -0.84
CA ARG A 74 -13.18 -24.56 0.37
C ARG A 74 -12.40 -25.14 1.55
N ARG A 75 -11.46 -26.05 1.31
CA ARG A 75 -10.54 -26.54 2.35
C ARG A 75 -9.58 -25.46 2.86
N ALA A 76 -9.12 -24.56 1.99
CA ALA A 76 -8.14 -23.54 2.34
C ALA A 76 -8.76 -22.27 2.95
N PHE A 77 -9.88 -21.81 2.39
CA PHE A 77 -10.46 -20.50 2.69
C PHE A 77 -11.91 -20.57 3.19
N GLN A 78 -12.51 -21.76 3.27
CA GLN A 78 -13.91 -21.95 3.67
C GLN A 78 -14.87 -21.11 2.81
N ASP A 79 -15.56 -20.14 3.40
CA ASP A 79 -16.43 -19.19 2.71
C ASP A 79 -15.86 -17.75 2.70
N PHE A 80 -14.57 -17.61 2.98
CA PHE A 80 -13.86 -16.35 2.84
C PHE A 80 -13.29 -16.19 1.44
N LEU A 81 -13.31 -14.95 0.96
CA LEU A 81 -12.58 -14.49 -0.20
C LEU A 81 -11.63 -13.38 0.24
N ILE A 82 -10.32 -13.63 0.09
CA ILE A 82 -9.26 -12.68 0.40
C ILE A 82 -8.55 -12.34 -0.91
N VAL A 83 -8.65 -11.10 -1.34
CA VAL A 83 -8.00 -10.59 -2.55
C VAL A 83 -7.24 -9.31 -2.25
N GLN A 84 -6.40 -8.88 -3.17
CA GLN A 84 -5.54 -7.70 -3.01
C GLN A 84 -5.78 -6.73 -4.17
N PRO A 85 -6.85 -5.92 -4.11
CA PRO A 85 -7.22 -5.02 -5.20
C PRO A 85 -6.25 -3.84 -5.29
N VAL A 86 -6.22 -3.21 -6.47
CA VAL A 86 -5.56 -1.91 -6.66
C VAL A 86 -6.58 -0.82 -6.37
N TRP A 87 -6.23 0.13 -5.52
CA TRP A 87 -7.09 1.24 -5.12
C TRP A 87 -6.64 2.53 -5.78
N ASP A 88 -7.62 3.30 -6.28
CA ASP A 88 -7.39 4.69 -6.67
C ASP A 88 -7.38 5.59 -5.44
N ARG A 89 -6.59 6.67 -5.46
CA ARG A 89 -6.63 7.66 -4.37
C ARG A 89 -8.01 8.32 -4.31
N GLY A 90 -8.60 8.36 -3.12
CA GLY A 90 -9.94 8.90 -2.88
C GLY A 90 -11.00 7.81 -2.76
N ARG A 91 -12.21 8.10 -3.27
CA ARG A 91 -13.36 7.20 -3.19
C ARG A 91 -13.24 6.08 -4.22
N ASN A 92 -13.48 4.85 -3.79
CA ASN A 92 -13.52 3.66 -4.62
C ASN A 92 -14.87 2.95 -4.46
N ASP A 93 -15.54 2.69 -5.58
CA ASP A 93 -16.77 1.91 -5.62
C ASP A 93 -16.44 0.43 -5.86
N VAL A 94 -16.76 -0.41 -4.88
CA VAL A 94 -16.52 -1.85 -4.92
C VAL A 94 -17.82 -2.58 -5.16
N THR A 95 -17.84 -3.47 -6.14
CA THR A 95 -18.96 -4.38 -6.42
C THR A 95 -18.50 -5.82 -6.30
N VAL A 96 -19.26 -6.65 -5.60
CA VAL A 96 -19.01 -8.08 -5.45
C VAL A 96 -20.21 -8.82 -6.00
N GLU A 97 -19.99 -9.62 -7.04
CA GLU A 97 -21.03 -10.43 -7.69
C GLU A 97 -20.73 -11.90 -7.43
N THR A 98 -21.69 -12.64 -6.87
CA THR A 98 -21.56 -14.07 -6.63
C THR A 98 -22.32 -14.86 -7.70
N PHE A 99 -21.84 -16.07 -7.99
CA PHE A 99 -22.38 -16.94 -9.03
C PHE A 99 -22.55 -18.36 -8.51
N ILE A 100 -23.61 -19.02 -8.95
CA ILE A 100 -23.87 -20.46 -8.78
C ILE A 100 -23.95 -21.07 -10.18
N GLY A 101 -22.94 -21.87 -10.51
CA GLY A 101 -22.66 -22.23 -11.90
C GLY A 101 -22.47 -20.97 -12.75
N ASN A 102 -23.29 -20.83 -13.79
CA ASN A 102 -23.26 -19.68 -14.70
C ASN A 102 -24.27 -18.58 -14.34
N SER A 103 -25.11 -18.79 -13.32
CA SER A 103 -26.15 -17.84 -12.94
C SER A 103 -25.65 -16.95 -11.82
N ARG A 104 -25.88 -15.63 -11.96
CA ARG A 104 -25.61 -14.67 -10.89
C ARG A 104 -26.60 -14.90 -9.75
N ALA A 105 -26.09 -15.02 -8.53
CA ALA A 105 -26.88 -15.26 -7.33
C ALA A 105 -27.14 -13.97 -6.55
N GLU A 106 -26.09 -13.22 -6.22
CA GLU A 106 -26.20 -12.00 -5.41
C GLU A 106 -25.23 -10.92 -5.91
N THR A 107 -25.53 -9.66 -5.61
CA THR A 107 -24.62 -8.54 -5.82
C THR A 107 -24.61 -7.66 -4.57
N ALA A 108 -23.43 -7.34 -4.07
CA ALA A 108 -23.22 -6.42 -2.97
C ALA A 108 -22.28 -5.29 -3.39
N GLN A 109 -22.46 -4.12 -2.79
CA GLN A 109 -21.67 -2.93 -3.09
C GLN A 109 -21.19 -2.26 -1.81
N ALA A 110 -20.01 -1.64 -1.88
CA ALA A 110 -19.44 -0.86 -0.80
C ALA A 110 -18.61 0.30 -1.36
N GLN A 111 -18.55 1.40 -0.61
CA GLN A 111 -17.62 2.50 -0.90
C GLN A 111 -16.46 2.45 0.09
N ILE A 112 -15.24 2.49 -0.44
CA ILE A 112 -14.01 2.52 0.36
C ILE A 112 -13.24 3.79 0.01
N TYR A 113 -12.76 4.52 1.01
CA TYR A 113 -11.88 5.66 0.79
C TYR A 113 -10.43 5.26 1.01
N PHE A 114 -9.61 5.33 -0.03
CA PHE A 114 -8.19 5.04 0.04
C PHE A 114 -7.39 6.33 0.03
N ALA A 115 -6.70 6.62 1.13
CA ALA A 115 -5.91 7.83 1.24
C ALA A 115 -4.60 7.55 1.98
N PRO A 116 -3.56 7.10 1.24
CA PRO A 116 -2.24 6.88 1.81
C PRO A 116 -1.61 8.22 2.23
N ASP A 117 -0.97 8.24 3.39
CA ASP A 117 -0.23 9.39 3.94
C ASP A 117 -1.08 10.69 4.10
N ALA A 118 -2.41 10.59 4.06
CA ALA A 118 -3.31 11.73 4.20
C ALA A 118 -3.58 12.06 5.68
N ALA A 119 -3.64 13.35 6.01
CA ALA A 119 -4.12 13.78 7.32
C ALA A 119 -5.59 13.39 7.49
N PRO A 120 -6.03 12.94 8.69
CA PRO A 120 -7.43 12.59 8.94
C PRO A 120 -8.42 13.70 8.61
N SER A 121 -8.00 14.97 8.72
CA SER A 121 -8.82 16.15 8.37
C SER A 121 -9.12 16.29 6.88
N ALA A 122 -8.36 15.63 6.01
CA ALA A 122 -8.58 15.61 4.56
C ALA A 122 -9.55 14.50 4.10
N ILE A 123 -10.00 13.65 5.04
CA ILE A 123 -10.90 12.53 4.75
C ILE A 123 -12.35 12.99 4.91
N PRO A 124 -13.24 12.72 3.93
CA PRO A 124 -14.65 13.06 4.07
C PRO A 124 -15.26 12.37 5.31
N PRO A 125 -16.08 13.09 6.10
CA PRO A 125 -16.52 12.64 7.43
C PRO A 125 -17.40 11.38 7.41
N GLU A 126 -17.97 11.04 6.26
CA GLU A 126 -18.72 9.80 6.07
C GLU A 126 -17.82 8.54 6.13
N PHE A 127 -16.51 8.67 5.89
CA PHE A 127 -15.56 7.56 5.93
C PHE A 127 -14.84 7.47 7.28
N LYS A 128 -14.87 6.29 7.90
CA LYS A 128 -14.28 6.08 9.24
C LYS A 128 -13.02 5.22 9.18
N PRO A 129 -11.98 5.51 9.99
CA PRO A 129 -10.77 4.69 10.04
C PRO A 129 -11.11 3.27 10.47
N TYR A 130 -10.63 2.30 9.69
CA TYR A 130 -10.97 0.90 9.90
C TYR A 130 -9.73 -0.01 9.84
N PRO A 131 -8.79 0.05 10.81
CA PRO A 131 -7.68 -0.90 10.91
C PRO A 131 -8.16 -2.35 11.13
N PHE A 132 -7.46 -3.29 10.52
CA PHE A 132 -7.81 -4.72 10.55
C PHE A 132 -7.56 -5.38 11.92
N HIS A 133 -6.42 -5.10 12.55
CA HIS A 133 -5.99 -5.77 13.78
C HIS A 133 -6.79 -5.30 15.01
N ARG A 134 -8.01 -5.82 15.12
CA ARG A 134 -8.98 -5.63 16.20
C ARG A 134 -9.54 -6.98 16.63
N PRO A 135 -9.82 -7.19 17.93
CA PRO A 135 -10.31 -8.47 18.43
C PRO A 135 -11.52 -9.02 17.66
N GLU A 136 -12.48 -8.19 17.29
CA GLU A 136 -13.68 -8.63 16.56
C GLU A 136 -13.41 -9.15 15.13
N LEU A 137 -12.36 -8.64 14.47
CA LEU A 137 -11.97 -9.07 13.12
C LEU A 137 -11.06 -10.30 13.19
N GLU A 138 -10.08 -10.29 14.10
CA GLU A 138 -9.13 -11.38 14.29
C GLU A 138 -9.82 -12.68 14.72
N ALA A 139 -10.88 -12.60 15.54
CA ALA A 139 -11.64 -13.76 16.02
C ALA A 139 -12.18 -14.66 14.90
N ARG A 140 -12.34 -14.13 13.67
CA ARG A 140 -12.78 -14.90 12.51
C ARG A 140 -11.66 -15.76 11.89
N CYS A 141 -10.42 -15.39 12.15
CA CYS A 141 -9.24 -16.01 11.55
C CYS A 141 -8.48 -16.92 12.54
N VAL A 142 -8.67 -16.76 13.86
CA VAL A 142 -7.93 -17.54 14.89
C VAL A 142 -8.12 -19.05 14.81
N GLY A 143 -9.17 -19.53 14.14
CA GLY A 143 -9.37 -20.97 13.92
C GLY A 143 -8.32 -21.61 13.01
N CYS A 144 -7.64 -20.82 12.18
CA CYS A 144 -6.61 -21.28 11.24
C CYS A 144 -5.30 -20.49 11.32
N HIS A 145 -5.34 -19.22 11.73
CA HIS A 145 -4.20 -18.31 11.76
C HIS A 145 -3.80 -17.91 13.20
N ASP A 146 -2.50 -17.82 13.45
CA ASP A 146 -1.96 -17.32 14.72
C ASP A 146 -2.00 -15.77 14.74
N MET A 147 -3.14 -15.21 15.17
CA MET A 147 -3.39 -13.75 15.22
C MET A 147 -2.86 -13.09 16.51
N ALA A 148 -2.42 -13.89 17.48
CA ALA A 148 -1.88 -13.44 18.76
C ALA A 148 -0.60 -14.25 19.08
N PRO A 149 0.41 -14.21 18.20
CA PRO A 149 1.62 -14.99 18.39
C PRO A 149 2.35 -14.61 19.68
N SER A 150 3.06 -15.58 20.25
CA SER A 150 4.05 -15.27 21.27
C SER A 150 5.15 -14.38 20.68
N SER A 151 5.78 -13.56 21.51
CA SER A 151 6.83 -12.65 21.04
C SER A 151 7.99 -13.39 20.36
N GLY A 152 8.30 -14.62 20.80
CA GLY A 152 9.30 -15.47 20.13
C GLY A 152 8.95 -15.81 18.68
N LYS A 153 7.68 -16.14 18.39
CA LYS A 153 7.23 -16.38 17.00
C LYS A 153 7.16 -15.08 16.20
N ALA A 154 6.71 -14.00 16.81
CA ALA A 154 6.60 -12.70 16.16
C ALA A 154 7.98 -12.10 15.79
N MET A 155 9.03 -12.49 16.51
CA MET A 155 10.43 -12.16 16.21
C MET A 155 11.11 -13.17 15.27
N SER A 156 10.44 -14.24 14.83
CA SER A 156 11.07 -15.24 13.97
C SER A 156 11.46 -14.62 12.62
N THR A 157 12.72 -14.84 12.24
CA THR A 157 13.26 -14.44 10.93
C THR A 157 13.07 -15.50 9.85
N LEU A 158 12.39 -16.60 10.19
CA LEU A 158 12.05 -17.67 9.25
C LEU A 158 10.65 -17.43 8.70
N ALA A 159 10.55 -17.33 7.37
CA ALA A 159 9.31 -17.05 6.67
C ALA A 159 8.15 -17.97 7.08
N LYS A 160 8.43 -19.27 7.21
CA LYS A 160 7.42 -20.29 7.52
C LYS A 160 6.86 -20.20 8.96
N GLU A 161 7.60 -19.55 9.85
CA GLU A 161 7.26 -19.45 11.27
C GLU A 161 6.67 -18.09 11.65
N ASN A 162 6.92 -17.06 10.82
CA ASN A 162 6.43 -15.72 11.07
C ASN A 162 4.97 -15.58 10.62
N PRO A 163 4.01 -15.39 11.54
CA PRO A 163 2.59 -15.35 11.20
C PRO A 163 2.20 -14.10 10.41
N CYS A 164 2.96 -13.00 10.54
CA CYS A 164 2.64 -11.73 9.90
C CYS A 164 2.68 -11.85 8.38
N ILE A 165 3.70 -12.56 7.86
CA ILE A 165 3.84 -12.73 6.41
C ILE A 165 2.89 -13.75 5.80
N GLY A 166 2.15 -14.51 6.62
CA GLY A 166 1.07 -15.35 6.13
C GLY A 166 0.01 -14.53 5.37
N CYS A 167 -0.22 -13.28 5.80
CA CYS A 167 -1.10 -12.33 5.13
C CYS A 167 -0.31 -11.24 4.38
N HIS A 168 0.77 -10.72 4.97
CA HIS A 168 1.44 -9.52 4.47
C HIS A 168 2.60 -9.76 3.47
N ARG A 169 2.73 -10.97 2.91
CA ARG A 169 3.86 -11.33 2.04
C ARG A 169 4.06 -10.38 0.85
N LYS A 170 2.97 -9.91 0.23
CA LYS A 170 3.04 -9.03 -0.96
C LYS A 170 3.72 -7.70 -0.68
N MET A 171 3.67 -7.18 0.55
CA MET A 171 4.39 -5.95 0.91
C MET A 171 5.91 -6.08 0.71
N LEU A 172 6.43 -7.30 0.74
CA LEU A 172 7.85 -7.62 0.58
C LEU A 172 8.19 -8.10 -0.84
N ASP A 173 7.20 -8.18 -1.75
CA ASP A 173 7.39 -8.57 -3.14
C ASP A 173 7.79 -7.36 -4.00
N VAL A 174 8.92 -6.77 -3.62
CA VAL A 174 9.48 -5.58 -4.27
C VAL A 174 10.97 -5.77 -4.48
N LYS A 175 11.52 -5.08 -5.48
CA LYS A 175 12.92 -5.24 -5.89
C LYS A 175 13.92 -4.90 -4.78
N PHE A 176 13.63 -3.86 -3.99
CA PHE A 176 14.51 -3.39 -2.94
C PHE A 176 13.77 -3.45 -1.60
N VAL A 177 13.86 -4.60 -0.93
CA VAL A 177 13.29 -4.80 0.42
C VAL A 177 14.20 -4.19 1.47
N HIS A 178 13.65 -3.52 2.46
CA HIS A 178 14.40 -2.99 3.60
C HIS A 178 14.84 -4.13 4.54
N GLY A 179 16.07 -4.10 5.05
CA GLY A 179 16.69 -5.22 5.79
C GLY A 179 15.82 -5.83 6.89
N PRO A 180 15.33 -5.04 7.88
CA PRO A 180 14.44 -5.55 8.93
C PRO A 180 13.14 -6.17 8.40
N ALA A 181 12.58 -5.63 7.32
CA ALA A 181 11.38 -6.18 6.71
C ALA A 181 11.67 -7.49 5.96
N GLY A 182 12.80 -7.55 5.25
CA GLY A 182 13.25 -8.74 4.51
C GLY A 182 13.65 -9.91 5.39
N THR A 183 14.01 -9.64 6.66
CA THR A 183 14.25 -10.66 7.68
C THR A 183 13.02 -10.92 8.56
N TYR A 184 11.84 -10.41 8.18
CA TYR A 184 10.57 -10.59 8.92
C TYR A 184 10.61 -10.09 10.37
N SER A 185 11.50 -9.15 10.67
CA SER A 185 11.67 -8.53 11.97
C SER A 185 10.61 -7.45 12.22
N CYS A 186 9.33 -7.78 11.98
CA CYS A 186 8.20 -6.84 11.96
C CYS A 186 8.06 -6.10 13.29
N VAL A 187 8.22 -6.82 14.41
CA VAL A 187 7.93 -6.31 15.75
C VAL A 187 8.97 -5.33 16.32
N TYR A 188 10.07 -5.08 15.59
CA TYR A 188 10.99 -4.00 15.94
C TYR A 188 10.34 -2.63 15.72
N CYS A 189 9.51 -2.50 14.69
CA CYS A 189 8.76 -1.28 14.41
C CYS A 189 7.31 -1.37 14.89
N HIS A 190 6.67 -2.53 14.70
CA HIS A 190 5.27 -2.78 15.02
C HIS A 190 5.10 -3.32 16.45
N LYS A 191 4.40 -2.60 17.32
CA LYS A 191 4.26 -3.02 18.73
C LYS A 191 3.07 -3.97 18.94
N GLU A 192 3.36 -5.17 19.43
CA GLU A 192 2.37 -6.22 19.73
C GLU A 192 1.18 -5.75 20.58
N LYS A 193 1.41 -4.83 21.52
CA LYS A 193 0.39 -4.33 22.46
C LYS A 193 -0.03 -2.88 22.22
N ALA A 194 0.19 -2.36 21.01
CA ALA A 194 -0.32 -1.03 20.64
C ALA A 194 -1.83 -1.03 20.41
N THR A 195 -2.43 0.15 20.29
CA THR A 195 -3.83 0.32 19.89
C THR A 195 -3.89 1.26 18.67
N PRO A 196 -4.35 0.79 17.49
CA PRO A 196 -4.70 -0.59 17.15
C PRO A 196 -3.51 -1.56 17.29
N ARG A 197 -3.78 -2.86 17.39
CA ARG A 197 -2.73 -3.86 17.63
C ARG A 197 -1.69 -3.83 16.50
N TYR A 198 -0.42 -4.04 16.84
CA TYR A 198 0.71 -3.95 15.92
C TYR A 198 0.93 -2.56 15.31
N ALA A 199 0.29 -1.51 15.81
CA ALA A 199 0.59 -0.16 15.36
C ALA A 199 2.06 0.21 15.64
N VAL A 200 2.60 1.04 14.74
CA VAL A 200 3.93 1.61 14.87
C VAL A 200 3.85 2.80 15.83
N THR A 201 4.51 2.70 16.98
CA THR A 201 4.39 3.72 18.05
C THR A 201 5.44 4.83 17.97
N LYS A 202 6.49 4.65 17.18
CA LYS A 202 7.53 5.64 16.91
C LYS A 202 7.62 5.81 15.41
N ARG A 203 7.67 7.04 14.92
CA ARG A 203 7.67 7.35 13.48
C ARG A 203 8.89 8.16 13.14
N GLU A 204 9.24 8.17 11.85
CA GLU A 204 10.26 9.07 11.33
C GLU A 204 11.61 8.91 12.06
N ALA A 205 12.41 9.97 12.18
CA ALA A 205 13.72 9.94 12.83
C ALA A 205 13.71 9.27 14.23
N ALA A 206 12.64 9.42 15.01
CA ALA A 206 12.54 8.81 16.34
C ALA A 206 12.58 7.27 16.31
N LEU A 207 12.17 6.65 15.20
CA LEU A 207 12.30 5.21 14.96
C LEU A 207 13.55 4.89 14.13
N CYS A 208 13.76 5.59 13.02
CA CYS A 208 14.83 5.27 12.08
C CYS A 208 16.22 5.36 12.73
N SER A 209 16.43 6.35 13.61
CA SER A 209 17.71 6.59 14.27
C SER A 209 18.04 5.59 15.39
N GLU A 210 17.13 4.69 15.77
CA GLU A 210 17.45 3.60 16.69
C GLU A 210 18.50 2.65 16.10
N CYS A 211 18.49 2.48 14.77
CA CYS A 211 19.51 1.73 14.04
C CYS A 211 20.42 2.64 13.19
N HIS A 212 19.86 3.69 12.57
CA HIS A 212 20.59 4.63 11.71
C HIS A 212 21.07 5.87 12.47
N GLY A 213 21.47 5.70 13.74
CA GLY A 213 21.94 6.78 14.60
C GLY A 213 23.26 7.40 14.10
N ASP A 214 24.09 6.62 13.41
CA ASP A 214 25.29 7.08 12.72
C ASP A 214 24.95 8.11 11.63
N LYS A 215 23.89 7.87 10.84
CA LYS A 215 23.41 8.78 9.81
C LYS A 215 22.81 10.05 10.40
N ALA A 216 22.00 9.92 11.44
CA ALA A 216 21.48 11.09 12.15
C ALA A 216 22.63 11.97 12.70
N ALA A 217 23.65 11.36 13.30
CA ALA A 217 24.84 12.06 13.78
C ALA A 217 25.70 12.65 12.65
N GLU A 218 25.78 11.99 11.50
CA GLU A 218 26.46 12.50 10.30
C GLU A 218 25.77 13.77 9.79
N PHE A 219 24.44 13.74 9.63
CA PHE A 219 23.68 14.86 9.09
C PHE A 219 23.71 16.07 10.03
N ALA A 220 23.62 15.85 11.34
CA ALA A 220 23.66 16.90 12.34
C ALA A 220 24.98 17.69 12.37
N LYS A 221 26.07 17.13 11.83
CA LYS A 221 27.38 17.80 11.74
C LYS A 221 27.52 18.68 10.50
N ARG A 222 26.60 18.57 9.53
CA ARG A 222 26.70 19.31 8.27
C ARG A 222 26.22 20.74 8.45
N LYS A 223 26.84 21.66 7.70
CA LYS A 223 26.47 23.08 7.74
C LYS A 223 25.05 23.35 7.24
N TYR A 224 24.61 22.60 6.23
CA TYR A 224 23.26 22.69 5.68
C TYR A 224 22.59 21.32 5.74
N ILE A 225 21.34 21.29 6.19
CA ILE A 225 20.51 20.10 6.28
C ILE A 225 19.28 20.32 5.42
N HIS A 226 18.92 19.34 4.60
CA HIS A 226 17.73 19.41 3.77
C HIS A 226 16.47 19.47 4.67
N GLY A 227 15.52 20.35 4.34
CA GLY A 227 14.37 20.67 5.20
C GLY A 227 13.64 19.45 5.79
N PRO A 228 13.23 18.45 4.97
CA PRO A 228 12.61 17.24 5.50
C PRO A 228 13.47 16.47 6.50
N ILE A 229 14.79 16.41 6.27
CA ILE A 229 15.73 15.75 7.19
C ILE A 229 15.90 16.54 8.48
N ALA A 230 15.92 17.86 8.41
CA ALA A 230 15.92 18.72 9.61
C ALA A 230 14.63 18.53 10.43
N GLY A 231 13.50 18.26 9.78
CA GLY A 231 12.24 17.86 10.43
C GLY A 231 12.18 16.39 10.84
N GLY A 232 13.24 15.62 10.61
CA GLY A 232 13.31 14.19 10.90
C GLY A 232 12.45 13.30 9.99
N MET A 233 11.86 13.83 8.92
CA MET A 233 10.88 13.19 8.06
C MET A 233 11.55 12.26 7.04
N CYS A 234 11.93 11.05 7.47
CA CYS A 234 12.59 10.07 6.61
C CYS A 234 11.60 9.43 5.61
N GLU A 235 10.36 9.21 6.03
CA GLU A 235 9.38 8.39 5.29
C GLU A 235 8.66 9.18 4.20
N VAL A 236 8.93 10.48 4.07
CA VAL A 236 8.45 11.27 2.92
C VAL A 236 9.14 10.85 1.62
N CYS A 237 10.36 10.33 1.73
CA CYS A 237 11.16 9.85 0.59
C CYS A 237 11.30 8.33 0.58
N HIS A 238 11.46 7.71 1.74
CA HIS A 238 11.74 6.28 1.87
C HIS A 238 10.51 5.46 2.30
N ASP A 239 10.42 4.23 1.82
CA ASP A 239 9.50 3.21 2.34
C ASP A 239 10.24 2.30 3.33
N SER A 240 9.70 2.18 4.54
CA SER A 240 10.29 1.40 5.64
C SER A 240 10.24 -0.12 5.44
N HIS A 241 9.37 -0.61 4.56
CA HIS A 241 9.28 -2.03 4.19
C HIS A 241 10.10 -2.32 2.94
N GLY A 242 9.99 -1.46 1.92
CA GLY A 242 10.71 -1.62 0.67
C GLY A 242 9.99 -0.96 -0.51
N SER A 243 10.68 -0.89 -1.65
CA SER A 243 10.07 -0.35 -2.87
C SER A 243 10.68 -0.99 -4.13
N ALA A 244 10.08 -0.68 -5.28
CA ALA A 244 10.67 -1.01 -6.58
C ALA A 244 11.89 -0.15 -6.93
N ASN A 245 12.14 0.95 -6.19
CA ASN A 245 13.17 1.93 -6.47
C ASN A 245 14.41 1.75 -5.57
N TYR A 246 15.57 2.08 -6.12
CA TYR A 246 16.85 2.02 -5.41
C TYR A 246 16.79 2.80 -4.09
N ALA A 247 17.49 2.31 -3.07
CA ALA A 247 17.49 2.87 -1.72
C ALA A 247 16.08 3.01 -1.10
N GLN A 248 15.16 2.11 -1.47
CA GLN A 248 13.80 2.05 -0.93
C GLN A 248 13.01 3.36 -1.13
N LEU A 249 13.25 4.08 -2.22
CA LEU A 249 12.56 5.34 -2.49
C LEU A 249 11.09 5.11 -2.91
N LYS A 250 10.18 5.96 -2.43
CA LYS A 250 8.75 5.87 -2.77
C LYS A 250 8.45 6.07 -4.26
N ALA A 251 9.34 6.74 -4.99
CA ALA A 251 9.24 6.97 -6.43
C ALA A 251 10.66 7.01 -7.07
N PRO A 252 10.77 6.96 -8.41
CA PRO A 252 12.03 7.20 -9.10
C PRO A 252 12.67 8.53 -8.68
N ILE A 253 14.00 8.57 -8.57
CA ILE A 253 14.76 9.68 -7.96
C ILE A 253 14.27 11.06 -8.41
N ASN A 254 14.26 11.31 -9.73
CA ASN A 254 13.91 12.62 -10.26
C ASN A 254 12.43 12.94 -10.03
N GLU A 255 11.53 11.98 -10.20
CA GLU A 255 10.10 12.16 -9.96
C GLU A 255 9.82 12.52 -8.50
N LEU A 256 10.49 11.82 -7.57
CA LEU A 256 10.39 12.09 -6.15
C LEU A 256 10.84 13.53 -5.80
N CYS A 257 12.01 13.96 -6.29
CA CYS A 257 12.50 15.31 -6.07
C CYS A 257 11.53 16.36 -6.66
N LEU A 258 11.04 16.13 -7.88
CA LEU A 258 10.17 17.06 -8.60
C LEU A 258 8.73 17.10 -8.07
N SER A 259 8.34 16.16 -7.20
CA SER A 259 7.05 16.20 -6.49
C SER A 259 6.93 17.39 -5.54
N CYS A 260 8.07 17.86 -5.00
CA CYS A 260 8.15 19.05 -4.16
C CYS A 260 8.86 20.22 -4.86
N HIS A 261 9.87 19.95 -5.68
CA HIS A 261 10.65 20.96 -6.40
C HIS A 261 10.08 21.27 -7.80
N GLU A 262 8.78 21.56 -7.87
CA GLU A 262 8.07 21.74 -9.14
C GLU A 262 8.63 22.89 -10.00
N ALA A 263 9.17 23.93 -9.38
CA ALA A 263 9.81 25.04 -10.09
C ALA A 263 10.97 24.56 -10.98
N ILE A 264 11.74 23.56 -10.52
CA ILE A 264 12.86 22.99 -11.26
C ILE A 264 12.36 22.22 -12.49
N LYS A 265 11.20 21.55 -12.38
CA LYS A 265 10.57 20.82 -13.50
C LYS A 265 10.31 21.71 -14.72
N LYS A 266 10.08 23.01 -14.50
CA LYS A 266 9.68 23.98 -15.53
C LYS A 266 10.83 24.81 -16.08
N THR A 267 12.05 24.65 -15.56
CA THR A 267 13.19 25.49 -15.92
C THR A 267 14.40 24.66 -16.34
N PRO A 268 15.22 25.12 -17.30
CA PRO A 268 16.50 24.47 -17.59
C PRO A 268 17.42 24.47 -16.37
N HIS A 269 17.88 23.29 -15.98
CA HIS A 269 18.82 23.02 -14.89
C HIS A 269 19.86 22.00 -15.39
N VAL A 270 21.15 22.05 -15.04
CA VAL A 270 21.90 23.01 -14.19
C VAL A 270 22.45 24.20 -14.99
N MET A 271 22.68 24.03 -16.29
CA MET A 271 23.30 25.01 -17.18
C MET A 271 22.53 25.06 -18.49
N ARG A 272 22.30 26.27 -19.03
CA ARG A 272 21.93 26.43 -20.44
C ARG A 272 23.21 26.34 -21.27
N THR A 273 23.30 25.35 -22.13
CA THR A 273 24.32 25.34 -23.19
C THR A 273 24.08 26.54 -24.13
N THR A 274 25.07 26.86 -24.97
CA THR A 274 24.93 27.84 -26.04
C THR A 274 23.81 27.50 -27.03
N THR A 275 23.38 26.22 -27.07
CA THR A 275 22.24 25.73 -27.85
C THR A 275 20.90 25.85 -27.11
N GLY A 276 20.89 26.42 -25.90
CA GLY A 276 19.68 26.61 -25.09
C GLY A 276 19.22 25.38 -24.32
N THR A 277 19.88 24.23 -24.48
CA THR A 277 19.55 22.95 -23.83
C THR A 277 20.15 22.87 -22.42
N GLY A 278 19.45 22.21 -21.50
CA GLY A 278 19.99 21.89 -20.17
C GLY A 278 21.11 20.85 -20.22
N HIS A 279 21.96 20.80 -19.19
CA HIS A 279 22.82 19.63 -18.96
C HIS A 279 21.94 18.38 -18.74
N PRO A 280 22.30 17.19 -19.26
CA PRO A 280 21.51 15.98 -19.02
C PRO A 280 21.32 15.72 -17.52
N VAL A 281 20.07 15.45 -17.12
CA VAL A 281 19.69 15.08 -15.74
C VAL A 281 18.92 13.75 -15.70
N SER A 282 18.81 13.06 -16.84
CA SER A 282 18.16 11.76 -17.04
C SER A 282 18.57 11.17 -18.40
N GLY A 283 18.36 9.86 -18.62
CA GLY A 283 18.49 9.23 -19.94
C GLY A 283 19.91 9.08 -20.47
N VAL A 284 20.92 9.41 -19.66
CA VAL A 284 22.34 9.17 -19.95
C VAL A 284 22.97 8.47 -18.75
N LYS A 285 23.99 7.63 -18.97
CA LYS A 285 24.70 6.97 -17.86
C LYS A 285 25.44 8.00 -17.01
N ASP A 286 25.39 7.83 -15.70
CA ASP A 286 26.10 8.66 -14.73
C ASP A 286 27.60 8.35 -14.72
N PRO A 287 28.47 9.26 -15.21
CA PRO A 287 29.92 9.04 -15.26
C PRO A 287 30.56 9.04 -13.87
N SER A 288 29.91 9.61 -12.85
CA SER A 288 30.40 9.60 -11.47
C SER A 288 30.26 8.24 -10.79
N ALA A 289 29.42 7.35 -11.35
CA ALA A 289 29.13 6.05 -10.80
C ALA A 289 29.12 4.92 -11.85
N PRO A 290 30.19 4.76 -12.66
CA PRO A 290 30.19 3.91 -13.86
C PRO A 290 29.94 2.43 -13.55
N LYS A 291 30.33 1.98 -12.35
CA LYS A 291 30.13 0.59 -11.88
C LYS A 291 28.67 0.26 -11.57
N THR A 292 27.85 1.27 -11.29
CA THR A 292 26.45 1.08 -10.88
C THR A 292 25.50 0.95 -12.07
N GLY A 293 25.94 1.40 -13.26
CA GLY A 293 25.06 1.51 -14.43
C GLY A 293 23.90 2.50 -14.25
N ARG A 294 23.91 3.29 -13.17
CA ARG A 294 22.87 4.28 -12.85
C ARG A 294 22.84 5.36 -13.93
N GLU A 295 21.64 5.83 -14.27
CA GLU A 295 21.49 7.02 -15.10
C GLU A 295 21.74 8.29 -14.29
N MET A 296 22.11 9.35 -14.99
CA MET A 296 22.19 10.69 -14.44
C MET A 296 20.86 11.06 -13.78
N SER A 297 20.94 11.65 -12.60
CA SER A 297 19.77 12.03 -11.80
C SER A 297 20.11 13.23 -10.92
N CYS A 298 19.13 13.75 -10.18
CA CYS A 298 19.37 14.82 -9.21
C CYS A 298 20.50 14.47 -8.22
N ILE A 299 20.60 13.19 -7.82
CA ILE A 299 21.61 12.75 -6.83
C ILE A 299 23.01 12.48 -7.42
N SER A 300 23.17 12.66 -8.72
CA SER A 300 24.51 12.63 -9.35
C SER A 300 25.30 13.90 -9.01
N CYS A 301 24.60 15.00 -8.70
CA CYS A 301 25.22 16.27 -8.30
C CYS A 301 24.80 16.73 -6.90
N HIS A 302 23.63 16.34 -6.40
CA HIS A 302 23.11 16.77 -5.11
C HIS A 302 23.08 15.64 -4.07
N ASN A 303 23.41 15.96 -2.82
CA ASN A 303 23.15 15.11 -1.67
C ASN A 303 21.74 15.43 -1.13
N PRO A 304 20.80 14.46 -1.17
CA PRO A 304 19.42 14.71 -0.78
C PRO A 304 19.21 14.87 0.73
N HIS A 305 20.25 14.63 1.55
CA HIS A 305 20.13 14.66 3.01
C HIS A 305 20.71 15.93 3.63
N ALA A 306 22.01 16.13 3.46
CA ALA A 306 22.75 17.21 4.11
C ALA A 306 24.11 17.38 3.43
N GLY A 307 24.73 18.56 3.61
CA GLY A 307 26.01 18.89 3.01
C GLY A 307 26.58 20.17 3.58
N ASP A 308 27.84 20.43 3.29
CA ASP A 308 28.55 21.58 3.85
C ASP A 308 28.44 22.84 2.97
N VAL A 309 27.73 22.72 1.85
CA VAL A 309 27.54 23.75 0.83
C VAL A 309 26.06 24.02 0.54
N ARG A 310 25.70 25.25 0.15
CA ARG A 310 24.31 25.76 0.10
C ARG A 310 23.34 24.99 -0.80
N TYR A 311 23.85 24.28 -1.82
CA TYR A 311 23.05 23.49 -2.76
C TYR A 311 23.29 21.99 -2.61
N PHE A 312 23.90 21.56 -1.51
CA PHE A 312 24.17 20.16 -1.22
C PHE A 312 24.95 19.47 -2.34
N PHE A 313 25.91 20.14 -2.99
CA PHE A 313 26.69 19.45 -4.02
C PHE A 313 27.42 18.25 -3.43
N VAL A 314 27.42 17.13 -4.16
CA VAL A 314 28.16 15.94 -3.80
C VAL A 314 29.63 16.29 -3.58
N ASN A 315 30.30 15.54 -2.70
CA ASN A 315 31.67 15.82 -2.25
C ASN A 315 31.88 17.20 -1.57
N ASN A 316 30.79 17.92 -1.22
CA ASN A 316 30.86 19.26 -0.65
C ASN A 316 31.62 20.26 -1.52
N GLU A 317 31.51 20.12 -2.85
CA GLU A 317 32.19 21.00 -3.78
C GLU A 317 31.47 22.36 -3.86
N GLU A 318 32.16 23.46 -3.55
CA GLU A 318 31.61 24.82 -3.67
C GLU A 318 31.89 25.43 -5.05
N ASP A 319 32.96 25.00 -5.71
CA ASP A 319 33.35 25.48 -7.03
C ASP A 319 32.59 24.75 -8.14
N ARG A 320 31.82 25.54 -8.92
CA ARG A 320 30.99 25.00 -10.00
C ARG A 320 31.79 24.32 -11.10
N MET A 321 33.01 24.77 -11.38
CA MET A 321 33.85 24.18 -12.42
C MET A 321 34.45 22.85 -11.94
N MET A 322 34.79 22.75 -10.66
CA MET A 322 35.27 21.51 -10.07
C MET A 322 34.18 20.42 -10.07
N LEU A 323 32.91 20.80 -9.86
CA LEU A 323 31.77 19.89 -10.03
C LEU A 323 31.68 19.34 -11.46
N CYS A 324 31.91 20.18 -12.47
CA CYS A 324 31.94 19.74 -13.88
C CYS A 324 33.09 18.74 -14.13
N GLN A 325 34.26 18.99 -13.54
CA GLN A 325 35.45 18.14 -13.70
C GLN A 325 35.26 16.73 -13.13
N MET A 326 34.35 16.53 -12.17
CA MET A 326 34.01 15.20 -11.66
C MET A 326 33.61 14.21 -12.76
N CYS A 327 33.00 14.69 -13.84
CA CYS A 327 32.58 13.87 -14.98
C CYS A 327 33.29 14.26 -16.29
N HIS A 328 33.74 15.51 -16.40
CA HIS A 328 34.41 16.05 -17.58
C HIS A 328 35.92 16.22 -17.37
N ASN A 329 36.55 15.26 -16.69
CA ASN A 329 38.00 15.20 -16.57
C ASN A 329 38.61 14.84 -17.94
N LYS A 330 39.00 15.88 -18.67
CA LYS A 330 40.01 15.80 -19.74
C LYS A 330 41.32 16.34 -19.19
#